data_AF-A0A132NGL8-F1
#
_entry.id   AF-A0A132NGL8-F1
#
_cell.length_a   1.000
_cell.length_b   1.000
_cell.length_c   1.000
_cell.angle_alpha   90.00
_cell.angle_beta   90.00
_cell.angle_gamma   90.00
#
_symmetry.space_group_name_H-M   'P 1'
#
loop_
_entity.id
_entity.type
_entity.pdbx_description
1 polymer ?
#
loop_
_entity_poly.entity_id
_entity_poly.type
_entity_poly.pdbx_seq_one_letter_code
_entity_poly.pdbx_strand_id
1 'polypeptide(L)'
;MALSSVPEQPVVVDGRRLTCEHVRRVARDQAPVRVHPDGVARARAAYEAVRAVQVEQPVYGRTTGVGANRSVEVTEPAHGLRLLRS
;
A
#
# COMPACT_ATOMS: atom_id res chain seq x y z
N MET A 1 -2.31 35.99 23.42
CA MET A 1 -3.28 35.80 22.32
C MET A 1 -2.64 34.85 21.30
N ALA A 2 -2.76 33.54 21.52
CA ALA A 2 -2.21 32.53 20.60
C ALA A 2 -3.29 32.16 19.59
N LEU A 3 -2.93 32.22 18.30
CA LEU A 3 -3.79 32.04 17.14
C LEU A 3 -4.55 30.70 17.23
N SER A 4 -5.87 30.77 17.10
CA SER A 4 -6.74 29.61 16.94
C SER A 4 -6.23 28.77 15.77
N SER A 5 -5.66 27.59 16.01
CA SER A 5 -5.23 26.72 14.93
C SER A 5 -6.47 26.16 14.24
N VAL A 6 -6.72 26.58 13.00
CA VAL A 6 -7.65 25.86 12.14
C VAL A 6 -7.05 24.47 11.93
N PRO A 7 -7.78 23.37 12.21
CA PRO A 7 -7.24 22.04 11.99
C PRO A 7 -6.87 21.92 10.51
N GLU A 8 -5.62 21.54 10.24
CA GLU A 8 -5.13 21.42 8.88
C GLU A 8 -5.98 20.39 8.12
N GLN A 9 -6.45 20.75 6.91
CA GLN A 9 -7.25 19.84 6.12
C GLN A 9 -6.45 18.59 5.77
N PRO A 10 -7.00 17.39 5.98
CA PRO A 10 -6.28 16.16 5.75
C PRO A 10 -5.94 15.97 4.28
N VAL A 11 -4.75 15.44 4.03
CA VAL A 11 -4.37 14.94 2.71
C VAL A 11 -5.13 13.64 2.46
N VAL A 12 -5.94 13.63 1.40
CA VAL A 12 -6.72 12.46 1.01
C VAL A 12 -5.94 11.61 0.01
N VAL A 13 -5.63 10.37 0.38
CA VAL A 13 -4.99 9.38 -0.48
C VAL A 13 -6.08 8.53 -1.14
N ASP A 14 -6.24 8.70 -2.45
CA ASP A 14 -7.17 7.93 -3.28
C ASP A 14 -6.46 6.94 -4.23
N GLY A 15 -5.12 6.98 -4.30
CA GLY A 15 -4.33 6.16 -5.22
C GLY A 15 -4.36 6.64 -6.67
N ARG A 16 -4.74 7.89 -6.95
CA ARG A 16 -4.81 8.46 -8.30
C ARG A 16 -4.23 9.87 -8.42
N ARG A 17 -4.35 10.71 -7.39
CA ARG A 17 -4.10 12.17 -7.51
C ARG A 17 -3.12 12.73 -6.48
N LEU A 18 -2.27 11.89 -5.90
CA LEU A 18 -1.25 12.36 -4.96
C LEU A 18 -0.22 13.26 -5.68
N THR A 19 0.17 14.37 -5.05
CA THR A 19 1.15 15.33 -5.60
C THR A 19 2.36 15.42 -4.68
N CYS A 20 3.47 15.97 -5.17
CA CYS A 20 4.66 16.21 -4.34
C CYS A 20 4.37 17.14 -3.16
N GLU A 21 3.49 18.14 -3.34
CA GLU A 21 3.09 19.04 -2.25
C GLU A 21 2.31 18.31 -1.15
N HIS A 22 1.39 17.41 -1.53
CA HIS A 22 0.69 16.56 -0.57
C HIS A 22 1.68 15.70 0.24
N VAL A 23 2.71 15.15 -0.42
CA VAL A 23 3.77 14.37 0.26
C VAL A 23 4.57 15.25 1.22
N ARG A 24 4.97 16.46 0.79
CA ARG A 24 5.73 17.40 1.62
C ARG A 24 4.94 17.81 2.86
N ARG A 25 3.65 18.13 2.73
CA ARG A 25 2.77 18.49 3.87
C ARG A 25 2.69 17.38 4.90
N VAL A 26 2.47 16.14 4.46
CA VAL A 26 2.44 14.99 5.38
C VAL A 26 3.80 14.79 6.05
N ALA A 27 4.90 14.83 5.30
CA ALA A 27 6.22 14.49 5.79
C ALA A 27 6.88 15.57 6.67
N ARG A 28 6.58 16.85 6.42
CA ARG A 28 7.25 17.99 7.06
C ARG A 28 6.36 18.77 8.02
N ASP A 29 5.06 18.84 7.71
CA ASP A 29 4.10 19.64 8.49
C ASP A 29 3.19 18.75 9.35
N GLN A 30 3.34 17.42 9.25
CA GLN A 30 2.52 16.43 9.95
C GLN A 30 1.02 16.54 9.64
N ALA A 31 0.69 16.99 8.42
CA ALA A 31 -0.69 17.06 7.95
C ALA A 31 -1.39 15.69 8.10
N PRO A 32 -2.62 15.65 8.65
CA PRO A 32 -3.32 14.39 8.85
C PRO A 32 -3.62 13.70 7.50
N VAL A 33 -3.59 12.38 7.48
CA VAL A 33 -3.89 11.58 6.28
C VAL A 33 -5.24 10.90 6.41
N ARG A 34 -6.03 10.90 5.34
CA ARG A 34 -7.22 10.06 5.21
C ARG A 34 -7.15 9.25 3.93
N VAL A 35 -7.59 7.99 3.99
CA VAL A 35 -7.74 7.17 2.78
C VAL A 35 -9.16 7.33 2.26
N HIS A 36 -9.31 7.60 0.96
CA HIS A 36 -10.63 7.71 0.36
C HIS A 36 -11.35 6.35 0.34
N PRO A 37 -12.64 6.25 0.67
CA PRO A 37 -13.40 4.99 0.67
C PRO A 37 -13.29 4.22 -0.64
N ASP A 38 -13.41 4.89 -1.79
CA ASP A 38 -13.23 4.24 -3.09
C ASP A 38 -11.83 3.66 -3.31
N GLY A 39 -10.79 4.25 -2.70
CA GLY A 39 -9.44 3.71 -2.70
C GLY A 39 -9.38 2.39 -1.92
N VAL A 40 -10.03 2.34 -0.77
CA VAL A 40 -10.18 1.10 0.03
C VAL A 40 -10.95 0.03 -0.75
N ALA A 41 -12.04 0.40 -1.42
CA ALA A 41 -12.82 -0.52 -2.24
C ALA A 41 -11.98 -1.12 -3.38
N ARG A 42 -11.18 -0.30 -4.07
CA ARG A 42 -10.26 -0.79 -5.11
C ARG A 42 -9.19 -1.72 -4.55
N ALA A 43 -8.60 -1.39 -3.40
CA ALA A 43 -7.60 -2.23 -2.75
C ALA A 43 -8.19 -3.60 -2.37
N ARG A 44 -9.43 -3.63 -1.88
CA ARG A 44 -10.15 -4.88 -1.58
C ARG A 44 -10.37 -5.72 -2.84
N ALA A 45 -10.87 -5.12 -3.92
CA ALA A 45 -11.08 -5.84 -5.18
C ALA A 45 -9.77 -6.42 -5.74
N ALA A 46 -8.68 -5.67 -5.67
CA ALA A 46 -7.36 -6.15 -6.09
C ALA A 46 -6.87 -7.32 -5.22
N TYR A 47 -7.09 -7.27 -3.91
CA TYR A 47 -6.77 -8.38 -3.01
C TYR A 47 -7.54 -9.66 -3.37
N GLU A 48 -8.83 -9.55 -3.62
CA GLU A 48 -9.68 -10.68 -4.02
C GLU A 48 -9.24 -11.27 -5.37
N ALA A 49 -8.90 -10.41 -6.33
CA ALA A 49 -8.39 -10.84 -7.63
C ALA A 49 -7.08 -11.64 -7.51
N VAL A 50 -6.09 -11.13 -6.75
CA VAL A 50 -4.83 -11.86 -6.52
C VAL A 50 -5.09 -13.17 -5.78
N ARG A 51 -6.05 -13.20 -4.85
CA ARG A 51 -6.41 -14.43 -4.14
C ARG A 51 -7.00 -15.51 -5.02
N ALA A 52 -7.76 -15.14 -6.05
CA ALA A 52 -8.28 -16.07 -7.04
C ALA A 52 -7.16 -16.55 -7.98
N VAL A 53 -6.39 -15.61 -8.53
CA VAL A 53 -5.33 -15.90 -9.51
C VAL A 53 -4.25 -16.84 -8.97
N GLN A 54 -3.84 -16.67 -7.71
CA GLN A 54 -2.77 -17.50 -7.11
C GLN A 54 -3.15 -18.99 -6.97
N VAL A 55 -4.42 -19.37 -7.14
CA VAL A 55 -4.86 -20.78 -7.14
C VAL A 55 -4.61 -21.43 -8.51
N GLU A 56 -4.65 -20.63 -9.57
CA GLU A 56 -4.56 -21.13 -10.95
C GLU A 56 -3.13 -21.05 -11.51
N GLN A 57 -2.33 -20.09 -11.03
CA GLN A 57 -0.98 -19.86 -11.55
C GLN A 57 -0.02 -19.23 -10.52
N PRO A 58 1.30 -19.39 -10.72
CA PRO A 58 2.31 -18.71 -9.90
C PRO A 58 2.22 -17.18 -9.99
N VAL A 59 2.41 -16.48 -8.87
CA VAL A 59 2.35 -15.03 -8.75
C VAL A 59 3.63 -14.51 -8.10
N TYR A 60 4.33 -13.61 -8.80
CA TYR A 60 5.61 -13.04 -8.36
C TYR A 60 5.55 -12.43 -6.96
N GLY A 61 6.43 -12.87 -6.07
CA GLY A 61 6.51 -12.40 -4.68
C GLY A 61 5.33 -12.80 -3.79
N ARG A 62 4.43 -13.65 -4.30
CA ARG A 62 3.29 -14.20 -3.56
C ARG A 62 3.37 -15.71 -3.43
N THR A 63 3.48 -16.41 -4.55
CA THR A 63 3.69 -17.87 -4.61
C THR A 63 5.01 -18.23 -5.29
N THR A 64 5.82 -17.22 -5.63
CA THR A 64 7.22 -17.39 -6.01
C THR A 64 8.12 -16.53 -5.13
N GLY A 65 9.43 -16.77 -5.20
CA GLY A 65 10.43 -15.84 -4.71
C GLY A 65 10.42 -14.52 -5.50
N VAL A 66 11.27 -13.59 -5.06
CA VAL A 66 11.49 -12.29 -5.69
C VAL A 66 12.90 -12.17 -6.27
N GLY A 67 13.13 -11.18 -7.14
CA GLY A 67 14.44 -10.89 -7.71
C GLY A 67 15.01 -12.07 -8.49
N ALA A 68 16.26 -12.44 -8.18
CA ALA A 68 16.92 -13.59 -8.80
C ALA A 68 16.15 -14.92 -8.58
N ASN A 69 15.34 -15.00 -7.52
CA ASN A 69 14.58 -16.20 -7.16
C ASN A 69 13.14 -16.20 -7.72
N ARG A 70 12.84 -15.37 -8.73
CA ARG A 70 11.48 -15.21 -9.29
C ARG A 70 10.86 -16.50 -9.87
N SER A 71 11.68 -17.50 -10.20
CA SER A 71 11.24 -18.81 -10.70
C SER A 71 11.14 -19.88 -9.62
N VAL A 72 11.50 -19.56 -8.37
CA VAL A 72 11.42 -20.49 -7.24
C VAL A 72 10.02 -20.42 -6.67
N GLU A 73 9.32 -21.54 -6.61
CA GLU A 73 8.00 -21.62 -5.97
C GLU A 73 8.11 -21.48 -4.45
N VAL A 74 7.12 -20.84 -3.85
CA VAL A 74 7.03 -20.61 -2.41
C VAL A 74 5.62 -20.96 -1.93
N THR A 75 5.54 -21.92 -1.02
CA THR A 75 4.28 -22.44 -0.47
C THR A 75 4.00 -21.95 0.94
N GLU A 76 4.97 -21.32 1.59
CA GLU A 76 4.89 -20.94 3.01
C GLU A 76 4.26 -19.55 3.22
N PRO A 77 3.19 -19.43 4.01
CA PRO A 77 2.51 -18.14 4.28
C PRO A 77 3.39 -17.06 4.91
N ALA A 78 4.44 -17.45 5.65
CA ALA A 78 5.36 -16.54 6.34
C ALA A 78 6.38 -15.87 5.40
N HIS A 79 6.38 -16.20 4.11
CA HIS A 79 7.36 -15.67 3.16
C HIS A 79 7.41 -14.14 3.12
N GLY A 80 6.27 -13.46 3.17
CA GLY A 80 6.23 -12.00 3.15
C GLY A 80 7.02 -11.35 4.30
N LEU A 81 7.01 -11.95 5.50
CA LEU A 81 7.79 -11.45 6.64
C LEU A 81 9.30 -11.67 6.46
N ARG A 82 9.71 -12.74 5.76
CA ARG A 82 11.13 -12.97 5.45
C ARG A 82 11.65 -11.93 4.47
N LEU A 83 10.85 -11.51 3.49
CA LEU A 83 11.21 -10.43 2.57
C LEU A 83 11.44 -9.09 3.28
N LEU A 84 10.71 -8.80 4.35
CA LEU A 84 10.92 -7.57 5.13
C LEU A 84 12.18 -7.60 6.01
N ARG A 85 12.82 -8.77 6.15
CA ARG A 85 13.98 -8.99 7.04
C ARG A 85 15.29 -9.24 6.29
N SER A 86 15.23 -9.49 4.99
CA SER A 86 16.38 -9.70 4.10
C SER A 86 16.99 -8.39 3.66
#